data_AF-A0AAT9WB30-F1
#
_entry.id   AF-A0AAT9WB30-F1
#
_cell.length_a   1.000
_cell.length_b   1.000
_cell.length_c   1.000
_cell.angle_alpha   90.00
_cell.angle_beta   90.00
_cell.angle_gamma   90.00
#
_symmetry.space_group_name_H-M   'P 1'
#
loop_
_entity.id
_entity.type
_entity.pdbx_description
1 polymer ?
#
loop_
_entity_poly.entity_id
_entity_poly.type
_entity_poly.pdbx_seq_one_letter_code
_entity_poly.pdbx_strand_id
1 'polypeptide(L)'
;MIVLPPKDSNAGCEVRLLLAECRSPAYKVYSAADAKLSMQYMDKVLFNRLENPKPYGAAGAKSIADIVRAPGQFAGFGAYPTITDDLALRIQSIVDIANSRKDKRKQLYIDFIDAAIAVTSESSIADPTPGKLVSWRTEGSGPPGGSFKLFKSVMGNTYYYI
;
A
#
# COMPACT_ATOMS: atom_id res chain seq x y z
N MET A 1 -19.51 1.20 -12.31
CA MET A 1 -19.45 1.18 -10.83
C MET A 1 -18.15 0.49 -10.49
N ILE A 2 -17.27 1.14 -9.73
CA ILE A 2 -16.00 0.55 -9.30
C ILE A 2 -16.25 -0.37 -8.12
N VAL A 3 -15.64 -1.55 -8.18
CA VAL A 3 -15.68 -2.56 -7.13
C VAL A 3 -14.26 -3.01 -6.87
N LEU A 4 -13.87 -3.07 -5.60
CA LEU A 4 -12.55 -3.60 -5.22
C LEU A 4 -12.50 -5.12 -5.42
N PRO A 5 -11.33 -5.71 -5.68
CA PRO A 5 -11.19 -7.16 -5.74
C PRO A 5 -11.68 -7.86 -4.46
N PRO A 6 -12.05 -9.16 -4.52
CA PRO A 6 -12.53 -9.92 -3.38
C PRO A 6 -11.57 -9.83 -2.20
N LYS A 7 -12.09 -9.50 -1.01
CA LYS A 7 -11.28 -9.26 0.20
C LYS A 7 -10.51 -10.49 0.70
N ASP A 8 -10.86 -11.67 0.24
CA ASP A 8 -10.21 -12.94 0.58
C ASP A 8 -9.11 -13.33 -0.41
N SER A 9 -8.91 -12.55 -1.49
CA SER A 9 -7.82 -12.74 -2.44
C SER A 9 -6.56 -11.95 -2.05
N ASN A 10 -5.38 -12.40 -2.50
CA ASN A 10 -4.12 -11.66 -2.34
C ASN A 10 -4.22 -10.25 -2.92
N ALA A 11 -4.73 -10.12 -4.15
CA ALA A 11 -4.93 -8.82 -4.79
C ALA A 11 -5.89 -7.93 -4.00
N GLY A 12 -6.99 -8.48 -3.47
CA GLY A 12 -7.93 -7.70 -2.66
C GLY A 12 -7.37 -7.26 -1.29
N CYS A 13 -6.45 -8.04 -0.71
CA CYS A 13 -5.68 -7.66 0.47
C CYS A 13 -4.76 -6.49 0.15
N GLU A 14 -3.95 -6.65 -0.89
CA GLU A 14 -2.96 -5.66 -1.28
C GLU A 14 -3.59 -4.35 -1.75
N VAL A 15 -4.62 -4.37 -2.60
CA VAL A 15 -5.34 -3.15 -3.02
C VAL A 15 -5.82 -2.37 -1.81
N ARG A 16 -6.38 -3.04 -0.78
CA ARG A 16 -6.85 -2.37 0.43
C ARG A 16 -5.70 -1.80 1.26
N LEU A 17 -4.56 -2.48 1.32
CA LEU A 17 -3.34 -1.95 1.94
C LEU A 17 -2.85 -0.69 1.20
N LEU A 18 -2.74 -0.74 -0.12
CA LEU A 18 -2.28 0.38 -0.94
C LEU A 18 -3.18 1.62 -0.77
N LEU A 19 -4.50 1.43 -0.78
CA LEU A 19 -5.47 2.50 -0.54
C LEU A 19 -5.41 3.07 0.89
N ALA A 20 -5.00 2.26 1.86
CA ALA A 20 -4.88 2.65 3.26
C ALA A 20 -3.60 3.43 3.57
N GLU A 21 -2.49 3.05 2.93
CA GLU A 21 -1.15 3.55 3.26
C GLU A 21 -0.73 4.71 2.35
N CYS A 22 -1.25 4.80 1.12
CA CYS A 22 -0.95 5.90 0.22
C CYS A 22 -1.85 7.11 0.50
N ARG A 23 -1.28 8.33 0.51
CA ARG A 23 -2.10 9.55 0.58
C ARG A 23 -3.10 9.59 -0.58
N SER A 24 -4.38 9.75 -0.26
CA SER A 24 -5.48 9.79 -1.22
C SER A 24 -5.68 11.18 -1.82
N PRO A 25 -6.60 11.35 -2.79
CA PRO A 25 -6.96 12.67 -3.32
C PRO A 25 -7.58 13.65 -2.30
N ALA A 26 -7.78 13.25 -1.04
CA ALA A 26 -8.16 14.16 0.03
C ALA A 26 -7.04 15.15 0.40
N TYR A 27 -5.79 14.82 0.11
CA TYR A 27 -4.64 15.66 0.46
C TYR A 27 -4.35 16.67 -0.66
N LYS A 28 -4.07 17.92 -0.29
CA LYS A 28 -3.74 19.00 -1.27
C LYS A 28 -2.51 18.69 -2.13
N VAL A 29 -1.59 17.90 -1.61
CA VAL A 29 -0.34 17.49 -2.28
C VAL A 29 -0.52 16.28 -3.21
N TYR A 30 -1.76 15.82 -3.42
CA TYR A 30 -2.02 14.62 -4.21
C TYR A 30 -1.60 14.79 -5.68
N SER A 31 -0.89 13.78 -6.18
CA SER A 31 -0.50 13.60 -7.58
C SER A 31 -0.79 12.15 -7.96
N ALA A 32 -1.56 11.93 -9.02
CA ALA A 32 -1.93 10.58 -9.46
C ALA A 32 -0.70 9.75 -9.89
N ALA A 33 0.26 10.40 -10.55
CA ALA A 33 1.51 9.76 -10.96
C ALA A 33 2.35 9.35 -9.74
N ASP A 34 2.47 10.24 -8.75
CA ASP A 34 3.21 9.94 -7.53
C ASP A 34 2.50 8.92 -6.65
N ALA A 35 1.16 8.89 -6.65
CA ALA A 35 0.36 7.86 -5.99
C ALA A 35 0.63 6.49 -6.59
N LYS A 36 0.57 6.35 -7.92
CA LYS A 36 0.91 5.09 -8.60
C LYS A 36 2.34 4.68 -8.26
N LEU A 37 3.31 5.59 -8.32
CA LEU A 37 4.70 5.30 -8.00
C LEU A 37 4.88 4.84 -6.54
N SER A 38 4.24 5.53 -5.60
CA SER A 38 4.23 5.17 -4.17
C SER A 38 3.65 3.78 -3.95
N MET A 39 2.56 3.45 -4.63
CA MET A 39 1.95 2.12 -4.59
C MET A 39 2.87 1.04 -5.17
N GLN A 40 3.55 1.30 -6.30
CA GLN A 40 4.55 0.39 -6.87
C GLN A 40 5.70 0.13 -5.92
N TYR A 41 6.14 1.13 -5.16
CA TYR A 41 7.16 0.96 -4.14
C TYR A 41 6.67 0.12 -2.95
N MET A 42 5.41 0.28 -2.53
CA MET A 42 4.83 -0.56 -1.48
C MET A 42 4.73 -2.02 -1.93
N ASP A 43 4.18 -2.27 -3.12
CA ASP A 43 4.14 -3.59 -3.77
C ASP A 43 5.54 -4.22 -3.80
N LYS A 44 6.54 -3.47 -4.29
CA LYS A 44 7.93 -3.94 -4.33
C LYS A 44 8.49 -4.29 -2.95
N VAL A 45 8.16 -3.51 -1.92
CA VAL A 45 8.51 -3.85 -0.54
C VAL A 45 7.88 -5.17 -0.12
N LEU A 46 6.60 -5.38 -0.40
CA LEU A 46 5.90 -6.61 -0.02
C LEU A 46 6.51 -7.84 -0.72
N PHE A 47 6.83 -7.73 -2.01
CA PHE A 47 7.52 -8.80 -2.75
C PHE A 47 8.92 -9.09 -2.20
N ASN A 48 9.74 -8.06 -1.96
CA ASN A 48 11.08 -8.25 -1.40
C ASN A 48 11.02 -8.83 0.03
N ARG A 49 10.01 -8.48 0.83
CA ARG A 49 9.78 -9.12 2.13
C ARG A 49 9.34 -10.57 1.97
N LEU A 50 8.51 -10.89 0.98
CA LEU A 50 8.09 -12.27 0.71
C LEU A 50 9.25 -13.17 0.27
N GLU A 51 10.24 -12.65 -0.46
CA GLU A 51 11.46 -13.39 -0.82
C GLU A 51 12.25 -13.86 0.42
N ASN A 52 12.25 -13.09 1.51
CA ASN A 52 12.91 -13.45 2.76
C ASN A 52 12.13 -12.91 3.97
N PRO A 53 11.08 -13.59 4.44
CA PRO A 53 10.09 -12.96 5.31
C PRO A 53 10.47 -12.96 6.80
N LYS A 54 11.38 -13.85 7.22
CA LYS A 54 11.78 -14.01 8.62
C LYS A 54 12.39 -12.72 9.22
N PRO A 55 13.35 -12.03 8.57
CA PRO A 55 13.89 -10.76 9.07
C PRO A 55 12.85 -9.64 9.25
N TYR A 56 11.73 -9.73 8.55
CA TYR A 56 10.67 -8.72 8.58
C TYR A 56 9.51 -9.11 9.49
N GLY A 57 9.66 -10.13 10.34
CA GLY A 57 8.63 -10.52 11.32
C GLY A 57 7.46 -11.31 10.72
N ALA A 58 7.62 -11.85 9.52
CA ALA A 58 6.60 -12.63 8.82
C ALA A 58 7.06 -14.08 8.53
N ALA A 59 7.83 -14.68 9.43
CA ALA A 59 8.41 -16.01 9.23
C ALA A 59 7.35 -17.05 8.78
N GLY A 60 7.62 -17.73 7.67
CA GLY A 60 6.71 -18.72 7.09
C GLY A 60 5.66 -18.17 6.13
N ALA A 61 5.66 -16.86 5.85
CA ALA A 61 4.82 -16.26 4.83
C ALA A 61 5.05 -16.91 3.45
N LYS A 62 3.95 -17.19 2.74
CA LYS A 62 3.93 -17.80 1.39
C LYS A 62 3.21 -16.93 0.36
N SER A 63 2.67 -15.80 0.80
CA SER A 63 1.89 -14.89 -0.02
C SER A 63 2.03 -13.45 0.48
N ILE A 64 1.66 -12.48 -0.37
CA ILE A 64 1.58 -11.08 0.02
C ILE A 64 0.60 -10.90 1.19
N ALA A 65 -0.54 -11.58 1.18
CA ALA A 65 -1.49 -11.53 2.29
C ALA A 65 -0.86 -12.02 3.61
N ASP A 66 0.05 -13.00 3.58
CA ASP A 66 0.79 -13.43 4.77
C ASP A 66 1.73 -12.35 5.31
N ILE A 67 2.38 -11.59 4.42
CA ILE A 67 3.19 -10.43 4.82
C ILE A 67 2.30 -9.35 5.44
N VAL A 68 1.15 -9.06 4.81
CA VAL A 68 0.25 -8.00 5.27
C VAL A 68 -0.36 -8.31 6.63
N ARG A 69 -0.76 -9.57 6.86
CA ARG A 69 -1.41 -10.00 8.11
C ARG A 69 -0.43 -10.33 9.23
N ALA A 70 0.87 -10.39 8.95
CA ALA A 70 1.84 -10.73 9.98
C ALA A 70 1.78 -9.71 11.14
N PRO A 71 1.96 -10.15 12.40
CA PRO A 71 1.80 -9.27 13.55
C PRO A 71 2.69 -8.03 13.47
N GLY A 72 2.10 -6.87 13.73
CA GLY A 72 2.82 -5.59 13.80
C GLY A 72 3.33 -5.04 12.46
N GLN A 73 2.95 -5.64 11.31
CA GLN A 73 3.40 -5.15 10.00
C GLN A 73 2.64 -3.89 9.56
N PHE A 74 1.31 -3.95 9.52
CA PHE A 74 0.46 -2.84 9.09
C PHE A 74 -0.71 -2.67 10.05
N ALA A 75 -0.90 -1.44 10.52
CA ALA A 75 -1.93 -1.13 11.51
C ALA A 75 -3.32 -1.44 10.95
N GLY A 76 -4.09 -2.24 11.69
CA GLY A 76 -5.45 -2.62 11.31
C GLY A 76 -5.55 -3.80 10.33
N PHE A 77 -4.44 -4.44 9.93
CA PHE A 77 -4.44 -5.60 9.01
C PHE A 77 -4.13 -6.95 9.68
N GLY A 78 -3.77 -6.99 10.95
CA GLY A 78 -3.38 -8.24 11.63
C GLY A 78 -4.48 -9.33 11.69
N ALA A 79 -5.75 -8.96 11.54
CA ALA A 79 -6.90 -9.87 11.52
C ALA A 79 -7.56 -9.99 10.13
N TYR A 80 -6.87 -9.55 9.07
CA TYR A 80 -7.40 -9.53 7.71
C TYR A 80 -7.95 -10.93 7.30
N PRO A 81 -9.14 -11.04 6.66
CA PRO A 81 -9.89 -10.00 5.94
C PRO A 81 -10.75 -9.08 6.80
N THR A 82 -10.72 -9.24 8.12
CA THR A 82 -11.31 -8.27 9.04
C THR A 82 -10.29 -7.17 9.34
N ILE A 83 -10.65 -5.93 9.02
CA ILE A 83 -9.87 -4.73 9.32
C ILE A 83 -10.56 -3.91 10.42
N THR A 84 -9.85 -2.96 11.02
CA THR A 84 -10.47 -2.04 12.00
C THR A 84 -11.57 -1.20 11.36
N ASP A 85 -12.55 -0.80 12.16
CA ASP A 85 -13.70 -0.01 11.68
C ASP A 85 -13.27 1.31 11.03
N ASP A 86 -12.31 2.03 11.63
CA ASP A 86 -11.76 3.26 11.06
C ASP A 86 -11.15 3.05 9.68
N LEU A 87 -10.45 1.92 9.50
CA LEU A 87 -9.83 1.56 8.24
C LEU A 87 -10.88 1.18 7.20
N ALA A 88 -11.91 0.41 7.60
CA ALA A 88 -13.03 0.05 6.75
C ALA A 88 -13.80 1.30 6.27
N LEU A 89 -14.10 2.22 7.18
CA LEU A 89 -14.79 3.48 6.87
C LEU A 89 -13.98 4.34 5.89
N ARG A 90 -12.66 4.44 6.08
CA ARG A 90 -11.78 5.19 5.17
C ARG A 90 -11.76 4.59 3.77
N ILE A 91 -11.63 3.27 3.65
CA ILE A 91 -11.65 2.58 2.35
C ILE A 91 -13.04 2.70 1.70
N GLN A 92 -14.11 2.55 2.47
CA GLN A 92 -15.47 2.70 1.98
C GLN A 92 -15.71 4.12 1.44
N SER A 93 -15.25 5.15 2.14
CA SER A 93 -15.34 6.55 1.69
C SER A 93 -14.63 6.78 0.35
N ILE A 94 -13.47 6.16 0.13
CA ILE A 94 -12.76 6.20 -1.17
C ILE A 94 -13.66 5.62 -2.28
N VAL A 95 -14.24 4.44 -2.06
CA VAL A 95 -15.12 3.75 -3.02
C VAL A 95 -16.42 4.53 -3.27
N ASP A 96 -17.01 5.11 -2.23
CA ASP A 96 -18.25 5.88 -2.32
C ASP A 96 -18.06 7.17 -3.12
N ILE A 97 -16.93 7.87 -2.92
CA ILE A 97 -16.59 9.06 -3.71
C ILE A 97 -16.40 8.68 -5.19
N ALA A 98 -15.67 7.60 -5.47
CA ALA A 98 -15.45 7.11 -6.83
C ALA A 98 -16.76 6.69 -7.54
N ASN A 99 -17.74 6.18 -6.78
CA ASN A 99 -19.04 5.77 -7.29
C ASN A 99 -20.10 6.88 -7.25
N SER A 100 -19.80 8.03 -6.65
CA SER A 100 -20.74 9.15 -6.55
C SER A 100 -21.13 9.70 -7.93
N ARG A 101 -22.39 10.13 -8.05
CA ARG A 101 -22.87 10.87 -9.24
C ARG A 101 -22.65 12.38 -9.13
N LYS A 102 -22.31 12.88 -7.94
CA LYS A 102 -22.31 14.32 -7.64
C LYS A 102 -20.97 14.83 -7.09
N ASP A 103 -20.09 13.95 -6.61
CA ASP A 103 -18.80 14.37 -6.07
C ASP A 103 -17.87 14.81 -7.21
N LYS A 104 -17.38 16.04 -7.15
CA LYS A 104 -16.48 16.62 -8.16
C LYS A 104 -15.11 15.94 -8.18
N ARG A 105 -14.72 15.29 -7.08
CA ARG A 105 -13.44 14.57 -6.93
C ARG A 105 -13.49 13.15 -7.48
N LYS A 106 -14.67 12.69 -7.91
CA LYS A 106 -14.93 11.32 -8.38
C LYS A 106 -13.81 10.78 -9.26
N GLN A 107 -13.43 11.51 -10.32
CA GLN A 107 -12.43 11.02 -11.27
C GLN A 107 -11.07 10.77 -10.60
N LEU A 108 -10.64 11.65 -9.69
CA LEU A 108 -9.36 11.45 -8.97
C LEU A 108 -9.39 10.19 -8.10
N TYR A 109 -10.54 9.86 -7.49
CA TYR A 109 -10.69 8.64 -6.69
C TYR A 109 -10.85 7.39 -7.57
N ILE A 110 -11.43 7.50 -8.77
CA ILE A 110 -11.40 6.45 -9.79
C ILE A 110 -9.96 6.13 -10.14
N ASP A 111 -9.19 7.14 -10.56
CA ASP A 111 -7.80 6.98 -10.98
C ASP A 111 -6.93 6.41 -9.84
N PHE A 112 -7.20 6.81 -8.59
CA PHE A 112 -6.52 6.29 -7.41
C PHE A 112 -6.80 4.80 -7.16
N ILE A 113 -8.06 4.37 -7.29
CA ILE A 113 -8.44 2.96 -7.14
C ILE A 113 -7.89 2.13 -8.30
N ASP A 114 -8.01 2.63 -9.53
CA ASP A 114 -7.51 1.93 -10.72
C ASP A 114 -5.99 1.79 -10.67
N ALA A 115 -5.26 2.79 -10.15
CA ALA A 115 -3.83 2.67 -9.92
C ALA A 115 -3.49 1.56 -8.92
N ALA A 116 -4.21 1.46 -7.80
CA ALA A 116 -4.01 0.38 -6.83
C ALA A 116 -4.28 -1.00 -7.47
N ILE A 117 -5.40 -1.15 -8.18
CA ILE A 117 -5.75 -2.40 -8.88
C ILE A 117 -4.69 -2.76 -9.92
N ALA A 118 -4.26 -1.80 -10.75
CA ALA A 118 -3.23 -2.00 -11.77
C ALA A 118 -1.92 -2.49 -11.13
N VAL A 119 -1.45 -1.84 -10.08
CA VAL A 119 -0.21 -2.26 -9.38
C VAL A 119 -0.29 -3.71 -8.91
N THR A 120 -1.41 -4.14 -8.33
CA THR A 120 -1.57 -5.53 -7.84
C THR A 120 -1.79 -6.59 -8.92
N SER A 121 -2.02 -6.18 -10.17
CA SER A 121 -2.29 -7.09 -11.30
C SER A 121 -1.14 -7.13 -12.30
N GLU A 122 -0.30 -6.10 -12.33
CA GLU A 122 0.93 -6.02 -13.10
C GLU A 122 2.06 -6.79 -12.40
N SER A 123 3.16 -7.04 -13.11
CA SER A 123 4.38 -7.53 -12.45
C SER A 123 4.99 -6.42 -11.61
N SER A 124 5.43 -6.76 -10.39
CA SER A 124 6.16 -5.82 -9.53
C SER A 124 7.34 -5.20 -10.26
N ILE A 125 7.59 -3.93 -9.99
CA ILE A 125 8.69 -3.20 -10.63
C ILE A 125 10.05 -3.81 -10.28
N ALA A 126 11.05 -3.55 -11.12
CA ALA A 126 12.45 -3.81 -10.75
C ALA A 126 12.81 -3.03 -9.47
N ASP A 127 13.74 -3.55 -8.67
CA ASP A 127 14.24 -2.83 -7.50
C ASP A 127 14.79 -1.45 -7.93
N PRO A 128 14.25 -0.34 -7.43
CA PRO A 128 14.68 0.99 -7.84
C PRO A 128 15.92 1.46 -7.06
N THR A 129 16.52 0.59 -6.26
CA THR A 129 17.63 0.90 -5.35
C THR A 129 18.84 0.00 -5.63
N PRO A 130 20.06 0.39 -5.22
CA PRO A 130 21.25 -0.47 -5.33
C PRO A 130 21.17 -1.77 -4.50
N GLY A 131 20.26 -1.81 -3.52
CA GLY A 131 19.95 -2.99 -2.71
C GLY A 131 18.48 -3.39 -2.84
N LYS A 132 17.90 -3.92 -1.77
CA LYS A 132 16.49 -4.35 -1.75
C LYS A 132 15.62 -3.30 -1.08
N LEU A 133 14.60 -2.80 -1.77
CA LEU A 133 13.61 -1.93 -1.17
C LEU A 133 12.71 -2.72 -0.22
N VAL A 134 12.75 -2.45 1.08
CA VAL A 134 12.20 -3.39 2.10
C VAL A 134 11.37 -2.73 3.21
N SER A 135 11.26 -1.40 3.22
CA SER A 135 10.37 -0.72 4.18
C SER A 135 9.89 0.62 3.67
N TRP A 136 8.74 1.04 4.20
CA TRP A 136 8.36 2.45 4.24
C TRP A 136 7.96 2.84 5.66
N ARG A 137 7.92 4.14 5.93
CA ARG A 137 7.32 4.76 7.11
C ARG A 137 6.58 6.02 6.69
N THR A 138 5.67 6.52 7.52
CA THR A 138 5.07 7.84 7.33
C THR A 138 6.16 8.90 7.22
N GLU A 139 6.05 9.77 6.22
CA GLU A 139 6.94 10.90 5.99
C GLU A 139 7.12 11.74 7.26
N GLY A 140 8.36 12.11 7.58
CA GLY A 140 8.73 12.81 8.83
C GLY A 140 8.94 11.89 10.04
N SER A 141 8.63 10.60 9.94
CA SER A 141 9.00 9.61 10.96
C SER A 141 10.50 9.29 10.90
N GLY A 142 11.09 8.94 12.04
CA GLY A 142 12.46 8.42 12.10
C GLY A 142 12.62 7.11 11.32
N PRO A 143 13.84 6.75 10.88
CA PRO A 143 14.08 5.52 10.13
C PRO A 143 13.70 4.27 10.94
N PRO A 144 13.49 3.11 10.30
CA PRO A 144 13.27 1.83 11.01
C PRO A 144 14.41 1.41 11.97
N GLY A 145 15.57 2.06 11.91
CA GLY A 145 16.77 1.76 12.68
C GLY A 145 17.75 0.86 11.90
N GLY A 146 18.90 0.53 12.49
CA GLY A 146 19.85 -0.43 11.92
C GLY A 146 20.44 -0.04 10.54
N SER A 147 20.53 -1.01 9.63
CA SER A 147 21.16 -0.90 8.30
C SER A 147 20.31 -0.21 7.21
N PHE A 148 19.13 0.29 7.55
CA PHE A 148 18.21 0.86 6.56
C PHE A 148 18.73 2.20 6.02
N LYS A 149 18.76 2.33 4.70
CA LYS A 149 19.17 3.54 3.98
C LYS A 149 17.94 4.19 3.36
N LEU A 150 17.85 5.51 3.47
CA LEU A 150 16.78 6.29 2.84
C LEU A 150 16.89 6.18 1.31
N PHE A 151 15.77 5.94 0.64
CA PHE A 151 15.67 5.96 -0.81
C PHE A 151 14.97 7.23 -1.30
N LYS A 152 13.68 7.39 -0.99
CA LYS A 152 12.85 8.49 -1.50
C LYS A 152 11.66 8.72 -0.58
N SER A 153 11.17 9.95 -0.54
CA SER A 153 9.85 10.28 0.03
C SER A 153 8.87 10.59 -1.10
N VAL A 154 7.69 9.97 -1.05
CA VAL A 154 6.63 10.20 -2.04
C VAL A 154 5.28 9.87 -1.41
N MET A 155 4.27 10.69 -1.68
CA MET A 155 2.88 10.51 -1.23
C MET A 155 2.70 10.20 0.25
N GLY A 156 3.47 10.89 1.10
CA GLY A 156 3.37 10.78 2.56
C GLY A 156 4.10 9.59 3.16
N ASN A 157 4.90 8.89 2.36
CA ASN A 157 5.72 7.78 2.80
C ASN A 157 7.19 8.02 2.47
N THR A 158 8.08 7.67 3.40
CA THR A 158 9.53 7.59 3.18
C THR A 158 9.91 6.12 3.03
N TYR A 159 10.60 5.81 1.94
CA TYR A 159 10.99 4.47 1.54
C TYR A 159 12.46 4.19 1.88
N TYR A 160 12.75 2.95 2.24
CA TYR A 160 14.07 2.52 2.71
C TYR A 160 14.49 1.18 2.10
N TYR A 161 15.79 1.06 1.84
CA TYR A 161 16.42 -0.15 1.33
C TYR A 161 17.55 -0.63 2.26
N ILE A 162 17.96 -1.89 2.05
CA ILE A 162 19.16 -2.48 2.66
C ILE A 162 20.13 -2.92 1.56
#